data_AF-A0AAV8Z4S4-F1
#
_entry.id   AF-A0AAV8Z4S4-F1
#
_cell.length_a   1.000
_cell.length_b   1.000
_cell.length_c   1.000
_cell.angle_alpha   90.00
_cell.angle_beta   90.00
_cell.angle_gamma   90.00
#
_symmetry.space_group_name_H-M   'P 1'
#
loop_
_entity.id
_entity.type
_entity.pdbx_description
1 polymer ?
#
loop_
_entity_poly.entity_id
_entity_poly.type
_entity_poly.pdbx_seq_one_letter_code
_entity_poly.pdbx_strand_id
1 'polypeptide(L)'
;MRSSVSYILSSSTSEPNMSHPDYEQYSHDHAALLVLVKHIGSQLKLKTFTKFFDRIAKTTNVKITDSTGQSRTILVRYVKEYPVENNDWGDFQTHRRLLGLISLGKFDSQQELNEVCRVHESLKVKYNTTLFDSRCILFSPTKDGDIPTEENVSNTGNSEELETSVAKKFTTPSNFKSRALFYDESSPCVDLETQLMEFVNSLFWVLESKRLERSREKLERVSLLLAPFERKDFVGLDMESRNNKKRCTGRMTKHLGDLCLQAGLLTESLTYYSQAAETLKSVNDWLWLGAAYEGLSAASALVLYPDMQRNVPLQRNASLQEGSPRKSSQTSSTLGLVNKKLVSNALPTEDISKRYREAIIHYSKYQNAGIVETEASFKAARIAVEQNHALQAASFLQNVVYINLALSEQEKIQRFETLADLYTQIGFVRKAAFCLRLAATRYVSPQNPAPNWARCYALMLQSLPGHHLTLDPVEMRAANQGWPALQIQLLQELVVAARRTGHSAFATRHMTFLLQTMWPHLSSTEQKELAVQLQNLSAQCEGSPVPLVLDSGLVVPPANLTDIPICGAFTP
;
A
#
# COMPACT_ATOMS: atom_id res chain seq x y z
N MET A 1 -7.27 -29.62 4.96
CA MET A 1 -6.62 -28.63 4.07
C MET A 1 -7.35 -28.40 2.74
N ARG A 2 -8.01 -29.39 2.11
CA ARG A 2 -8.77 -29.17 0.85
C ARG A 2 -10.12 -28.43 1.02
N SER A 3 -10.78 -28.52 2.16
CA SER A 3 -12.12 -27.92 2.36
C SER A 3 -12.12 -26.41 2.56
N SER A 4 -11.05 -25.84 3.14
CA SER A 4 -10.96 -24.41 3.46
C SER A 4 -10.64 -23.55 2.23
N VAL A 5 -9.85 -24.09 1.28
CA VAL A 5 -9.44 -23.37 0.06
C VAL A 5 -10.61 -23.23 -0.92
N SER A 6 -11.48 -24.24 -1.01
CA SER A 6 -12.66 -24.20 -1.87
C SER A 6 -13.72 -23.22 -1.38
N TYR A 7 -13.80 -22.96 -0.07
CA TYR A 7 -14.78 -22.03 0.50
C TYR A 7 -14.35 -20.54 0.36
N ILE A 8 -13.05 -20.26 0.35
CA ILE A 8 -12.48 -18.91 0.05
C ILE A 8 -12.86 -18.43 -1.37
N LEU A 9 -13.24 -19.35 -2.27
CA LEU A 9 -13.62 -19.06 -3.65
C LEU A 9 -15.12 -18.78 -3.83
N SER A 10 -15.95 -19.02 -2.81
CA SER A 10 -17.41 -18.97 -2.93
C SER A 10 -18.04 -18.27 -1.73
N SER A 11 -18.14 -16.94 -1.75
CA SER A 11 -19.07 -16.24 -0.88
C SER A 11 -19.83 -15.16 -1.65
N SER A 12 -21.14 -15.37 -1.75
CA SER A 12 -22.14 -14.41 -2.23
C SER A 12 -22.88 -13.85 -1.01
N THR A 13 -22.47 -12.69 -0.51
CA THR A 13 -23.29 -11.89 0.41
C THR A 13 -23.15 -10.41 0.05
N SER A 14 -24.27 -9.82 -0.31
CA SER A 14 -24.47 -8.49 -0.90
C SER A 14 -24.65 -7.40 0.17
N GLU A 15 -23.86 -7.39 1.24
CA GLU A 15 -23.71 -6.16 2.02
C GLU A 15 -22.60 -5.33 1.36
N PRO A 16 -22.80 -4.01 1.15
CA PRO A 16 -21.75 -3.17 0.62
C PRO A 16 -20.53 -3.23 1.54
N ASN A 17 -19.34 -3.39 0.97
CA ASN A 17 -18.11 -3.42 1.74
C ASN A 17 -18.02 -2.10 2.54
N MET A 18 -18.12 -2.19 3.87
CA MET A 18 -18.11 -1.01 4.74
C MET A 18 -16.70 -0.40 4.87
N SER A 19 -15.69 -1.05 4.29
CA SER A 19 -14.31 -0.56 4.18
C SER A 19 -13.58 -1.36 3.09
N HIS A 20 -12.44 -0.83 2.66
CA HIS A 20 -11.45 -1.46 1.81
C HIS A 20 -10.11 -1.54 2.56
N PRO A 21 -9.40 -2.67 2.48
CA PRO A 21 -8.15 -2.87 3.21
C PRO A 21 -7.00 -2.06 2.61
N ASP A 22 -6.18 -1.46 3.48
CA ASP A 22 -4.93 -0.82 3.11
C ASP A 22 -3.73 -1.69 3.56
N TYR A 23 -3.32 -2.61 2.68
CA TYR A 23 -2.25 -3.56 3.00
C TYR A 23 -0.88 -2.91 3.15
N GLU A 24 -0.67 -1.72 2.60
CA GLU A 24 0.61 -1.02 2.68
C GLU A 24 0.79 -0.23 3.99
N GLN A 25 -0.23 -0.18 4.85
CA GLN A 25 -0.21 0.65 6.05
C GLN A 25 0.83 0.21 7.08
N TYR A 26 1.63 1.15 7.58
CA TYR A 26 2.57 0.93 8.69
C TYR A 26 1.97 1.39 10.01
N SER A 27 2.52 0.91 11.14
CA SER A 27 2.11 1.40 12.46
C SER A 27 2.35 2.90 12.62
N HIS A 28 3.38 3.44 11.95
CA HIS A 28 3.67 4.87 11.91
C HIS A 28 2.56 5.71 11.27
N ASP A 29 1.76 5.13 10.38
CA ASP A 29 0.67 5.85 9.72
C ASP A 29 -0.44 6.25 10.71
N HIS A 30 -0.51 5.64 11.90
CA HIS A 30 -1.40 6.08 12.98
C HIS A 30 -1.14 7.54 13.40
N ALA A 31 0.09 8.02 13.25
CA ALA A 31 0.49 9.39 13.54
C ALA A 31 0.42 10.33 12.32
N ALA A 32 0.09 9.82 11.13
CA ALA A 32 0.10 10.59 9.90
C ALA A 32 -1.24 11.27 9.59
N LEU A 33 -1.15 12.46 9.00
CA LEU A 33 -2.27 13.12 8.34
C LEU A 33 -2.42 12.55 6.92
N LEU A 34 -3.59 12.00 6.60
CA LEU A 34 -3.83 11.38 5.30
C LEU A 34 -4.27 12.42 4.26
N VAL A 35 -3.56 12.46 3.14
CA VAL A 35 -3.79 13.39 2.03
C VAL A 35 -3.95 12.63 0.71
N LEU A 36 -5.02 12.94 -0.03
CA LEU A 36 -5.27 12.39 -1.36
C LEU A 36 -4.65 13.32 -2.40
N VAL A 37 -3.82 12.76 -3.28
CA VAL A 37 -3.23 13.47 -4.41
C VAL A 37 -3.83 12.91 -5.69
N LYS A 38 -4.71 13.67 -6.35
CA LYS A 38 -5.51 13.19 -7.49
C LYS A 38 -5.11 13.86 -8.81
N HIS A 39 -4.93 13.03 -9.83
CA HIS A 39 -4.84 13.46 -11.23
C HIS A 39 -6.22 13.88 -11.72
N ILE A 40 -6.34 15.08 -12.28
CA ILE A 40 -7.58 15.64 -12.82
C ILE A 40 -7.35 16.27 -14.20
N GLY A 41 -8.36 16.19 -15.06
CA GLY A 41 -8.28 16.66 -16.45
C GLY A 41 -7.60 15.66 -17.40
N SER A 42 -7.77 15.88 -18.70
CA SER A 42 -7.27 15.01 -19.77
C SER A 42 -5.84 15.36 -20.23
N GLN A 43 -5.44 16.63 -20.11
CA GLN A 43 -4.19 17.12 -20.70
C GLN A 43 -2.93 16.74 -19.91
N LEU A 44 -3.05 16.49 -18.61
CA LEU A 44 -1.90 16.18 -17.78
C LEU A 44 -1.44 14.74 -18.04
N LYS A 45 -0.23 14.56 -18.58
CA LYS A 45 0.34 13.23 -18.84
C LYS A 45 0.60 12.48 -17.53
N LEU A 46 0.34 11.16 -17.52
CA LEU A 46 0.53 10.31 -16.33
C LEU A 46 1.99 10.30 -15.81
N LYS A 47 2.98 10.43 -16.70
CA LYS A 47 4.39 10.55 -16.34
C LYS A 47 4.65 11.82 -15.53
N THR A 48 4.11 12.96 -15.97
CA THR A 48 4.21 14.25 -15.27
C THR A 48 3.51 14.17 -13.91
N PHE A 49 2.30 13.59 -13.85
CA PHE A 49 1.61 13.36 -12.58
C PHE A 49 2.46 12.53 -11.61
N THR A 50 3.08 11.44 -12.08
CA THR A 50 3.91 10.57 -11.22
C THR A 50 5.13 11.32 -10.70
N LYS A 51 5.82 12.10 -11.55
CA LYS A 51 6.95 12.97 -11.15
C LYS A 51 6.56 13.93 -10.01
N PHE A 52 5.42 14.62 -10.14
CA PHE A 52 4.97 15.57 -9.11
C PHE A 52 4.41 14.88 -7.87
N PHE A 53 3.70 13.75 -8.03
CA PHE A 53 3.29 12.93 -6.90
C PHE A 53 4.49 12.51 -6.07
N ASP A 54 5.54 11.98 -6.71
CA ASP A 54 6.75 11.54 -6.03
C ASP A 54 7.47 12.71 -5.35
N ARG A 55 7.43 13.92 -5.95
CA ARG A 55 7.96 15.13 -5.31
C ARG A 55 7.16 15.54 -4.08
N ILE A 56 5.82 15.55 -4.16
CA ILE A 56 4.94 15.85 -3.02
C ILE A 56 5.15 14.83 -1.90
N ALA A 57 5.19 13.54 -2.27
CA ALA A 57 5.34 12.43 -1.34
C ALA A 57 6.71 12.37 -0.63
N LYS A 58 7.71 13.15 -1.06
CA LYS A 58 8.98 13.33 -0.32
C LYS A 58 8.79 14.13 0.97
N THR A 59 7.77 14.98 1.05
CA THR A 59 7.51 15.82 2.23
C THR A 59 6.69 15.05 3.25
N THR A 60 7.30 14.05 3.90
CA THR A 60 6.60 13.19 4.87
C THR A 60 6.56 13.76 6.29
N ASN A 61 7.43 14.71 6.60
CA ASN A 61 7.62 15.27 7.93
C ASN A 61 7.67 16.80 7.86
N VAL A 62 6.81 17.49 8.61
CA VAL A 62 6.79 18.96 8.71
C VAL A 62 6.92 19.38 10.17
N LYS A 63 7.86 20.27 10.48
CA LYS A 63 8.02 20.83 11.82
C LYS A 63 7.12 22.06 11.96
N ILE A 64 6.25 22.05 12.97
CA ILE A 64 5.32 23.13 13.26
C ILE A 64 5.50 23.57 14.71
N THR A 65 5.55 24.87 14.95
CA THR A 65 5.59 25.44 16.31
C THR A 65 4.16 25.63 16.80
N ASP A 66 3.82 25.02 17.92
CA ASP A 66 2.50 25.13 18.52
C ASP A 66 2.27 26.47 19.23
N SER A 67 1.06 26.68 19.77
CA SER A 67 0.70 27.91 20.48
C SER A 67 1.46 28.13 21.79
N THR A 68 2.15 27.11 22.30
CA THR A 68 3.00 27.19 23.51
C THR A 68 4.47 27.44 23.17
N GLY A 69 4.82 27.54 21.88
CA GLY A 69 6.19 27.72 21.41
C GLY A 69 6.97 26.41 21.27
N GLN A 70 6.35 25.25 21.45
CA GLN A 70 7.00 23.95 21.31
C GLN A 70 6.97 23.48 19.85
N SER A 71 8.12 23.03 19.33
CA SER A 71 8.20 22.46 17.98
C SER A 71 7.73 21.01 17.99
N ARG A 72 6.73 20.70 17.17
CA ARG A 72 6.17 19.37 16.94
C ARG A 72 6.49 18.91 15.52
N THR A 73 6.74 17.62 15.34
CA THR A 73 6.92 17.02 14.01
C THR A 73 5.63 16.34 13.60
N ILE A 74 5.04 16.79 12.51
CA ILE A 74 3.78 16.29 11.96
C ILE A 74 4.09 15.38 10.77
N LEU A 75 3.57 14.15 10.83
CA LEU A 75 3.72 13.17 9.76
C LEU A 75 2.59 13.33 8.75
N VAL A 76 2.89 13.13 7.47
CA VAL A 76 1.91 13.21 6.39
C VAL A 76 2.05 12.02 5.46
N ARG A 77 0.93 11.39 5.12
CA ARG A 77 0.86 10.28 4.19
C ARG A 77 0.06 10.67 2.97
N TYR A 78 0.67 10.53 1.79
CA TYR A 78 0.04 10.82 0.51
C TYR A 78 -0.39 9.54 -0.21
N VAL A 79 -1.62 9.52 -0.72
CA VAL A 79 -2.19 8.40 -1.49
C VAL A 79 -2.74 8.88 -2.83
N LYS A 80 -2.72 8.03 -3.86
CA LYS A 80 -3.25 8.34 -5.21
C LYS A 80 -4.75 8.06 -5.33
N GLU A 81 -5.23 7.10 -4.57
CA GLU A 81 -6.61 6.64 -4.56
C GLU A 81 -7.05 6.37 -3.13
N TYR A 82 -8.31 6.69 -2.83
CA TYR A 82 -8.86 6.49 -1.50
C TYR A 82 -10.38 6.20 -1.57
N PRO A 83 -10.84 5.00 -1.18
CA PRO A 83 -12.26 4.71 -1.08
C PRO A 83 -12.94 5.59 -0.02
N VAL A 84 -14.12 6.12 -0.33
CA VAL A 84 -14.82 7.08 0.56
C VAL A 84 -15.33 6.38 1.82
N GLU A 85 -15.74 5.12 1.66
CA GLU A 85 -16.26 4.24 2.69
C GLU A 85 -15.29 4.08 3.86
N ASN A 86 -13.97 4.20 3.60
CA ASN A 86 -12.96 4.13 4.65
C ASN A 86 -13.03 5.32 5.62
N ASN A 87 -13.60 6.48 5.22
CA ASN A 87 -13.81 7.61 6.13
C ASN A 87 -14.83 7.29 7.22
N ASP A 88 -15.77 6.37 6.99
CA ASP A 88 -16.79 6.03 7.99
C ASP A 88 -16.17 5.38 9.24
N TRP A 89 -14.98 4.78 9.10
CA TRP A 89 -14.20 4.23 10.20
C TRP A 89 -13.39 5.29 10.96
N GLY A 90 -13.43 6.55 10.54
CA GLY A 90 -12.61 7.63 11.08
C GLY A 90 -12.84 7.94 12.57
N ASP A 91 -14.03 7.67 13.10
CA ASP A 91 -14.30 7.78 14.54
C ASP A 91 -13.59 6.69 15.32
N PHE A 92 -13.54 5.49 14.75
CA PHE A 92 -12.90 4.31 15.32
C PHE A 92 -11.37 4.34 15.18
N GLN A 93 -10.85 4.81 14.04
CA GLN A 93 -9.42 4.92 13.72
C GLN A 93 -9.18 6.22 12.93
N THR A 94 -8.72 7.28 13.60
CA THR A 94 -8.64 8.62 12.99
C THR A 94 -7.65 8.73 11.83
N HIS A 95 -6.63 7.87 11.80
CA HIS A 95 -5.65 7.81 10.71
C HIS A 95 -6.27 7.34 9.38
N ARG A 96 -7.51 6.82 9.39
CA ARG A 96 -8.32 6.55 8.20
C ARG A 96 -9.13 7.76 7.73
N ARG A 97 -9.11 8.90 8.42
CA ARG A 97 -9.80 10.10 7.93
C ARG A 97 -8.96 10.75 6.84
N LEU A 98 -9.56 10.95 5.67
CA LEU A 98 -8.95 11.77 4.64
C LEU A 98 -9.05 13.25 5.02
N LEU A 99 -7.93 13.86 5.42
CA LEU A 99 -7.91 15.22 5.95
C LEU A 99 -7.59 16.26 4.88
N GLY A 100 -6.81 15.90 3.86
CA GLY A 100 -6.37 16.83 2.82
C GLY A 100 -6.61 16.31 1.40
N LEU A 101 -6.84 17.25 0.47
CA LEU A 101 -6.95 16.99 -0.96
C LEU A 101 -5.99 17.89 -1.74
N ILE A 102 -5.11 17.28 -2.53
CA ILE A 102 -4.32 17.98 -3.53
C ILE A 102 -4.76 17.44 -4.90
N SER A 103 -5.10 18.31 -5.83
CA SER A 103 -5.37 17.90 -7.21
C SER A 103 -4.33 18.47 -8.15
N LEU A 104 -3.95 17.71 -9.17
CA LEU A 104 -3.01 18.12 -10.20
C LEU A 104 -3.72 18.05 -11.55
N GLY A 105 -3.79 19.17 -12.26
CA GLY A 105 -4.37 19.25 -13.58
C GLY A 105 -3.58 20.15 -14.52
N LYS A 106 -3.72 19.91 -15.82
CA LYS A 106 -3.20 20.77 -16.88
C LYS A 106 -4.38 21.27 -17.71
N PHE A 107 -4.31 22.51 -18.16
CA PHE A 107 -5.30 23.12 -19.03
C PHE A 107 -4.60 23.91 -20.13
N ASP A 108 -5.16 23.91 -21.34
CA ASP A 108 -4.68 24.71 -22.47
C ASP A 108 -5.71 25.80 -22.86
N SER A 109 -6.93 25.71 -22.36
CA SER A 109 -8.01 26.68 -22.59
C SER A 109 -8.80 27.03 -21.31
N GLN A 110 -9.56 28.13 -21.35
CA GLN A 110 -10.43 28.53 -20.25
C GLN A 110 -11.54 27.50 -19.98
N GLN A 111 -12.03 26.82 -21.01
CA GLN A 111 -13.05 25.76 -20.85
C GLN A 111 -12.48 24.56 -20.07
N GLU A 112 -11.25 24.15 -20.40
CA GLU A 112 -10.58 23.07 -19.68
C GLU A 112 -10.24 23.48 -18.25
N LEU A 113 -9.79 24.71 -18.02
CA LEU A 113 -9.59 25.23 -16.66
C LEU A 113 -10.87 25.16 -15.83
N ASN A 114 -12.00 25.60 -16.40
CA ASN A 114 -13.29 25.53 -15.73
C ASN A 114 -13.67 24.08 -15.39
N GLU A 115 -13.40 23.14 -16.29
CA GLU A 115 -13.67 21.71 -16.07
C GLU A 115 -12.78 21.12 -14.98
N VAL A 116 -11.48 21.41 -14.99
CA VAL A 116 -10.53 20.98 -13.96
C VAL A 116 -10.94 21.52 -12.58
N CYS A 117 -11.30 22.80 -12.49
CA CYS A 117 -11.83 23.40 -11.26
C CYS A 117 -13.14 22.74 -10.81
N ARG A 118 -14.05 22.41 -11.74
CA ARG A 118 -15.32 21.71 -11.44
C ARG A 118 -15.07 20.30 -10.88
N VAL A 119 -14.14 19.55 -11.48
CA VAL A 119 -13.76 18.21 -11.01
C VAL A 119 -13.15 18.27 -9.61
N HIS A 120 -12.29 19.25 -9.34
CA HIS A 120 -11.73 19.47 -8.00
C HIS A 120 -12.81 19.72 -6.94
N GLU A 121 -13.75 20.63 -7.21
CA GLU A 121 -14.86 20.90 -6.27
C GLU A 121 -15.78 19.68 -6.10
N SER A 122 -16.00 18.88 -7.15
CA SER A 122 -16.73 17.60 -7.04
C SER A 122 -16.03 16.61 -6.11
N LEU A 123 -14.69 16.50 -6.18
CA LEU A 123 -13.91 15.69 -5.25
C LEU A 123 -14.03 16.20 -3.81
N LYS A 124 -14.03 17.52 -3.60
CA LYS A 124 -14.25 18.09 -2.25
C LYS A 124 -15.61 17.71 -1.69
N VAL A 125 -16.67 17.79 -2.51
CA VAL A 125 -18.02 17.37 -2.10
C VAL A 125 -18.03 15.89 -1.72
N LYS A 126 -17.35 15.04 -2.50
CA LYS A 126 -17.23 13.60 -2.26
C LYS A 126 -16.60 13.26 -0.89
N TYR A 127 -15.65 14.06 -0.40
CA TYR A 127 -14.93 13.82 0.86
C TYR A 127 -15.25 14.86 1.97
N ASN A 128 -16.33 15.62 1.83
CA ASN A 128 -16.63 16.79 2.68
C ASN A 128 -16.74 16.49 4.18
N THR A 129 -17.04 15.25 4.58
CA THR A 129 -17.26 14.85 5.97
C THR A 129 -15.99 14.90 6.82
N THR A 130 -14.82 14.75 6.17
CA THR A 130 -13.52 14.60 6.85
C THR A 130 -12.48 15.62 6.40
N LEU A 131 -12.64 16.18 5.21
CA LEU A 131 -11.69 17.10 4.59
C LEU A 131 -11.58 18.43 5.37
N PHE A 132 -10.35 18.83 5.71
CA PHE A 132 -10.04 20.08 6.40
C PHE A 132 -9.60 21.17 5.43
N ASP A 133 -8.76 20.82 4.45
CA ASP A 133 -8.25 21.76 3.44
C ASP A 133 -8.04 21.07 2.08
N SER A 134 -8.04 21.87 1.02
CA SER A 134 -7.88 21.42 -0.36
C SER A 134 -7.09 22.42 -1.21
N ARG A 135 -6.13 21.93 -1.99
CA ARG A 135 -5.33 22.73 -2.95
C ARG A 135 -5.39 22.14 -4.34
N CYS A 136 -5.36 23.01 -5.35
CA CYS A 136 -5.34 22.61 -6.75
C CYS A 136 -4.08 23.17 -7.42
N ILE A 137 -3.19 22.28 -7.85
CA ILE A 137 -1.98 22.60 -8.60
C ILE A 137 -2.35 22.51 -10.09
N LEU A 138 -2.21 23.62 -10.79
CA LEU A 138 -2.66 23.79 -12.17
C LEU A 138 -1.47 24.15 -13.06
N PHE A 139 -1.25 23.34 -14.09
CA PHE A 139 -0.23 23.60 -15.09
C PHE A 139 -0.81 24.41 -16.25
N SER A 140 -0.27 25.60 -16.46
CA SER A 140 -0.65 26.48 -17.57
C SER A 140 -0.02 26.01 -18.89
N PRO A 141 -0.58 26.39 -20.06
CA PRO A 141 0.02 26.06 -21.34
C PRO A 141 1.38 26.75 -21.49
N THR A 142 2.40 25.99 -21.85
CA THR A 142 3.71 26.50 -22.28
C THR A 142 3.52 27.28 -23.58
N LYS A 143 3.92 28.55 -23.62
CA LYS A 143 3.98 29.29 -24.89
C LYS A 143 5.00 28.63 -25.81
N ASP A 144 4.55 27.91 -26.83
CA ASP A 144 5.32 27.84 -28.08
C ASP A 144 5.07 29.16 -28.83
N GLY A 145 6.03 30.10 -28.76
CA GLY A 145 6.09 31.19 -29.74
C GLY A 145 6.04 32.65 -29.25
N ASP A 146 6.68 33.01 -28.13
CA ASP A 146 7.19 34.38 -27.94
C ASP A 146 8.47 34.30 -27.10
N ILE A 147 9.62 34.23 -27.76
CA ILE A 147 10.91 34.58 -27.16
C ILE A 147 11.01 36.10 -27.33
N PRO A 148 10.87 36.95 -26.29
CA PRO A 148 11.46 38.27 -26.37
C PRO A 148 12.96 38.03 -26.38
N THR A 149 13.59 38.46 -27.47
CA THR A 149 15.04 38.55 -27.62
C THR A 149 15.67 39.05 -26.33
N GLU A 150 16.71 38.34 -25.91
CA GLU A 150 17.59 38.68 -24.80
C GLU A 150 17.96 40.16 -24.86
N GLU A 151 17.46 40.94 -23.90
CA GLU A 151 18.20 42.02 -23.27
C GLU A 151 17.44 42.47 -22.02
N ASN A 152 18.07 42.24 -20.87
CA ASN A 152 17.72 42.69 -19.51
C ASN A 152 16.68 41.86 -18.71
N VAL A 153 17.13 40.76 -18.10
CA VAL A 153 16.60 40.34 -16.80
C VAL A 153 17.73 39.93 -15.87
N SER A 154 17.98 40.78 -14.88
CA SER A 154 18.74 40.51 -13.67
C SER A 154 18.09 39.41 -12.84
N ASN A 155 18.92 38.56 -12.22
CA ASN A 155 18.59 37.57 -11.20
C ASN A 155 17.61 38.11 -10.12
N THR A 156 16.33 37.82 -10.24
CA THR A 156 15.37 37.79 -9.13
C THR A 156 14.28 36.77 -9.44
N GLY A 157 14.19 35.71 -8.64
CA GLY A 157 13.13 34.72 -8.72
C GLY A 157 11.84 35.26 -8.12
N ASN A 158 10.81 35.48 -8.93
CA ASN A 158 9.48 35.87 -8.47
C ASN A 158 8.41 34.95 -9.07
N SER A 159 7.88 34.03 -8.28
CA SER A 159 6.63 33.29 -8.55
C SER A 159 5.41 34.22 -8.66
N GLU A 160 5.48 35.43 -8.08
CA GLU A 160 4.43 36.45 -8.13
C GLU A 160 4.17 37.01 -9.54
N GLU A 161 5.20 37.10 -10.40
CA GLU A 161 5.01 37.60 -11.78
C GLU A 161 4.29 36.59 -12.69
N LEU A 162 4.45 35.29 -12.43
CA LEU A 162 3.75 34.23 -13.15
C LEU A 162 2.28 34.15 -12.74
N GLU A 163 1.98 34.21 -11.43
CA GLU A 163 0.60 34.34 -10.94
C GLU A 163 -0.07 35.57 -11.57
N THR A 164 0.64 36.70 -11.65
CA THR A 164 0.11 37.96 -12.21
C THR A 164 -0.11 37.90 -13.73
N SER A 165 0.71 37.13 -14.49
CA SER A 165 0.56 37.00 -15.94
C SER A 165 -0.46 35.94 -16.38
N VAL A 166 -0.57 34.83 -15.64
CA VAL A 166 -1.59 33.79 -15.85
C VAL A 166 -2.97 34.30 -15.42
N ALA A 167 -3.06 34.98 -14.26
CA ALA A 167 -4.30 35.61 -13.80
C ALA A 167 -4.82 36.71 -14.75
N LYS A 168 -3.96 37.29 -15.59
CA LYS A 168 -4.36 38.25 -16.63
C LYS A 168 -5.03 37.60 -17.85
N LYS A 169 -4.81 36.30 -18.11
CA LYS A 169 -5.37 35.59 -19.29
C LYS A 169 -6.40 34.52 -18.93
N PHE A 170 -6.26 33.88 -17.78
CA PHE A 170 -7.16 32.83 -17.31
C PHE A 170 -7.60 33.11 -15.88
N THR A 171 -8.90 33.02 -15.63
CA THR A 171 -9.47 33.29 -14.31
C THR A 171 -10.20 32.06 -13.81
N THR A 172 -9.95 31.66 -12.57
CA THR A 172 -10.72 30.57 -11.95
C THR A 172 -12.20 30.94 -11.87
N PRO A 173 -13.13 30.00 -12.09
CA PRO A 173 -14.56 30.23 -11.93
C PRO A 173 -14.93 30.80 -10.54
N SER A 174 -15.99 31.61 -10.46
CA SER A 174 -16.45 32.21 -9.19
C SER A 174 -16.90 31.19 -8.14
N ASN A 175 -17.31 29.99 -8.57
CA ASN A 175 -17.68 28.88 -7.70
C ASN A 175 -16.47 28.04 -7.22
N PHE A 176 -15.26 28.33 -7.71
CA PHE A 176 -14.03 27.69 -7.27
C PHE A 176 -13.55 28.36 -5.97
N LYS A 177 -13.64 27.64 -4.84
CA LYS A 177 -13.37 28.18 -3.50
C LYS A 177 -12.04 27.71 -2.91
N SER A 178 -11.31 26.89 -3.66
CA SER A 178 -10.06 26.28 -3.23
C SER A 178 -8.88 27.14 -3.66
N ARG A 179 -7.73 26.99 -2.99
CA ARG A 179 -6.52 27.70 -3.42
C ARG A 179 -5.94 27.04 -4.67
N ALA A 180 -5.89 27.78 -5.77
CA ALA A 180 -5.18 27.39 -6.98
C ALA A 180 -3.72 27.82 -6.89
N LEU A 181 -2.81 26.94 -7.30
CA LEU A 181 -1.38 27.20 -7.47
C LEU A 181 -1.05 27.00 -8.94
N PHE A 182 -0.54 28.03 -9.62
CA PHE A 182 -0.26 27.98 -11.05
C PHE A 182 1.23 27.78 -11.31
N TYR A 183 1.56 26.77 -12.11
CA TYR A 183 2.93 26.44 -12.49
C TYR A 183 3.07 26.22 -13.99
N ASP A 184 4.27 26.46 -14.52
CA ASP A 184 4.66 25.95 -15.83
C ASP A 184 5.12 24.48 -15.66
N GLU A 185 4.74 23.60 -16.60
CA GLU A 185 5.13 22.18 -16.59
C GLU A 185 6.66 21.97 -16.61
N SER A 186 7.38 22.89 -17.26
CA SER A 186 8.84 22.89 -17.38
C SER A 186 9.56 23.57 -16.22
N SER A 187 8.85 24.39 -15.43
CA SER A 187 9.45 25.15 -14.33
C SER A 187 9.85 24.25 -13.15
N PRO A 188 10.95 24.56 -12.45
CA PRO A 188 11.34 23.85 -11.23
C PRO A 188 10.34 24.00 -10.07
N CYS A 189 9.30 24.86 -10.18
CA CYS A 189 8.27 25.07 -9.14
C CYS A 189 8.90 25.23 -7.74
N VAL A 190 9.77 26.24 -7.58
CA VAL A 190 10.69 26.36 -6.42
C VAL A 190 9.99 26.59 -5.07
N ASP A 191 8.77 27.10 -5.08
CA ASP A 191 7.96 27.39 -3.89
C ASP A 191 7.01 26.23 -3.52
N LEU A 192 6.96 25.15 -4.32
CA LEU A 192 6.04 24.04 -4.09
C LEU A 192 6.20 23.45 -2.68
N GLU A 193 7.43 23.25 -2.21
CA GLU A 193 7.72 22.77 -0.86
C GLU A 193 7.18 23.71 0.22
N THR A 194 7.32 25.03 0.03
CA THR A 194 6.77 26.04 0.94
C THR A 194 5.24 25.99 0.95
N GLN A 195 4.61 25.88 -0.22
CA GLN A 195 3.16 25.71 -0.33
C GLN A 195 2.69 24.42 0.35
N LEU A 196 3.41 23.31 0.20
CA LEU A 196 3.10 22.06 0.88
C LEU A 196 3.25 22.19 2.40
N MET A 197 4.27 22.87 2.91
CA MET A 197 4.41 23.13 4.34
C MET A 197 3.25 23.97 4.88
N GLU A 198 2.84 25.01 4.15
CA GLU A 198 1.68 25.83 4.51
C GLU A 198 0.38 25.01 4.51
N PHE A 199 0.24 24.07 3.56
CA PHE A 199 -0.90 23.17 3.49
C PHE A 199 -0.95 22.23 4.70
N VAL A 200 0.18 21.63 5.04
CA VAL A 200 0.24 20.76 6.22
C VAL A 200 -0.01 21.56 7.51
N ASN A 201 0.42 22.83 7.53
CA ASN A 201 0.15 23.75 8.63
C ASN A 201 -1.35 24.03 8.80
N SER A 202 -2.09 24.29 7.71
CA SER A 202 -3.55 24.49 7.79
C SER A 202 -4.26 23.24 8.31
N LEU A 203 -3.86 22.04 7.83
CA LEU A 203 -4.40 20.77 8.33
C LEU A 203 -4.14 20.58 9.83
N PHE A 204 -2.91 20.87 10.28
CA PHE A 204 -2.52 20.76 11.69
C PHE A 204 -3.37 21.66 12.59
N TRP A 205 -3.59 22.93 12.24
CA TRP A 205 -4.34 23.84 13.10
C TRP A 205 -5.81 23.46 13.23
N VAL A 206 -6.44 22.94 12.16
CA VAL A 206 -7.80 22.40 12.24
C VAL A 206 -7.83 21.16 13.13
N LEU A 207 -6.85 20.26 13.00
CA LEU A 207 -6.73 19.08 13.87
C LEU A 207 -6.55 19.48 15.34
N GLU A 208 -5.63 20.40 15.63
CA GLU A 208 -5.34 20.86 17.00
C GLU A 208 -6.56 21.55 17.62
N SER A 209 -7.29 22.36 16.85
CA SER A 209 -8.55 22.96 17.29
C SER A 209 -9.56 21.88 17.69
N LYS A 210 -9.75 20.84 16.86
CA LYS A 210 -10.66 19.73 17.17
C LYS A 210 -10.21 18.92 18.38
N ARG A 211 -8.90 18.68 18.52
CA ARG A 211 -8.32 18.01 19.70
C ARG A 211 -8.62 18.78 20.98
N LEU A 212 -8.39 20.10 20.97
CA LEU A 212 -8.64 20.96 22.13
C LEU A 212 -10.13 21.03 22.48
N GLU A 213 -11.02 21.11 21.49
CA GLU A 213 -12.48 21.07 21.70
C GLU A 213 -12.89 19.77 22.42
N ARG A 214 -12.43 18.61 21.92
CA ARG A 214 -12.71 17.31 22.52
C ARG A 214 -12.10 17.15 23.91
N SER A 215 -10.91 17.68 24.15
CA SER A 215 -10.26 17.60 25.48
C SER A 215 -11.00 18.35 26.59
N ARG A 216 -11.80 19.36 26.21
CA ARG A 216 -12.59 20.20 27.14
C ARG A 216 -14.03 19.70 27.31
N GLU A 217 -14.43 18.69 26.54
CA GLU A 217 -15.76 18.11 26.59
C GLU A 217 -15.98 17.44 27.97
N LYS A 218 -16.98 17.89 28.71
CA LYS A 218 -17.28 17.33 30.04
C LYS A 218 -17.69 15.87 29.89
N LEU A 219 -17.22 15.03 30.82
CA LEU A 219 -17.51 13.57 30.88
C LEU A 219 -19.00 13.22 30.76
N GLU A 220 -19.91 14.08 31.23
CA GLU A 220 -21.36 13.88 31.19
C GLU A 220 -22.00 14.13 29.81
N ARG A 221 -21.30 14.78 28.88
CA ARG A 221 -21.81 15.15 27.55
C ARG A 221 -21.11 14.45 26.38
N VAL A 222 -20.19 13.51 26.68
CA VAL A 222 -19.37 12.84 25.67
C VAL A 222 -20.24 12.08 24.68
N SER A 223 -20.20 12.50 23.40
CA SER A 223 -20.86 11.80 22.30
C SER A 223 -20.35 10.37 22.14
N LEU A 224 -21.25 9.39 21.99
CA LEU A 224 -20.86 8.01 21.69
C LEU A 224 -20.25 7.91 20.29
N LEU A 225 -18.97 7.54 20.23
CA LEU A 225 -18.29 7.21 18.99
C LEU A 225 -18.59 5.76 18.59
N LEU A 226 -18.75 5.50 17.30
CA LEU A 226 -19.20 4.21 16.77
C LEU A 226 -18.34 3.78 15.58
N ALA A 227 -18.03 2.49 15.48
CA ALA A 227 -17.64 1.90 14.20
C ALA A 227 -18.88 1.78 13.29
N PRO A 228 -18.74 1.73 11.95
CA PRO A 228 -19.89 1.82 11.02
C PRO A 228 -20.98 0.78 11.25
N PHE A 229 -20.58 -0.46 11.57
CA PHE A 229 -21.50 -1.56 11.81
C PHE A 229 -22.19 -1.50 13.18
N GLU A 230 -21.65 -0.76 14.15
CA GLU A 230 -22.22 -0.67 15.51
C GLU A 230 -23.50 0.20 15.56
N ARG A 231 -23.78 1.01 14.53
CA ARG A 231 -24.94 1.95 14.56
C ARG A 231 -26.27 1.28 14.88
N LYS A 232 -26.46 0.02 14.43
CA LYS A 232 -27.69 -0.75 14.66
C LYS A 232 -27.76 -1.31 16.09
N ASP A 233 -26.62 -1.60 16.71
CA ASP A 233 -26.53 -2.26 18.02
C ASP A 233 -26.89 -1.33 19.18
N PHE A 234 -26.86 -0.01 18.95
CA PHE A 234 -27.12 1.00 19.97
C PHE A 234 -28.52 1.64 19.89
N VAL A 235 -29.39 1.16 18.99
CA VAL A 235 -30.77 1.64 18.89
C VAL A 235 -31.60 1.10 20.07
N GLY A 236 -32.20 2.00 20.86
CA GLY A 236 -33.08 1.63 21.98
C GLY A 236 -32.38 1.28 23.29
N LEU A 237 -31.06 1.46 23.38
CA LEU A 237 -30.30 1.29 24.62
C LEU A 237 -30.34 2.55 25.50
N ASP A 238 -30.38 2.37 26.82
CA ASP A 238 -30.27 3.45 27.80
C ASP A 238 -28.85 4.03 27.84
N MET A 239 -28.64 5.16 27.16
CA MET A 239 -27.36 5.86 27.10
C MET A 239 -26.95 6.53 28.43
N GLU A 240 -27.86 6.64 29.40
CA GLU A 240 -27.57 7.31 30.66
C GLU A 240 -27.00 6.37 31.74
N SER A 241 -27.04 5.06 31.50
CA SER A 241 -26.50 4.06 32.41
C SER A 241 -25.01 4.29 32.72
N ARG A 242 -24.60 3.97 33.96
CA ARG A 242 -23.20 4.12 34.43
C ARG A 242 -22.20 3.39 33.52
N ASN A 243 -22.60 2.25 32.97
CA ASN A 243 -21.75 1.46 32.08
C ASN A 243 -21.57 2.15 30.71
N ASN A 244 -22.65 2.70 30.14
CA ASN A 244 -22.59 3.41 28.86
C ASN A 244 -21.83 4.73 28.98
N LYS A 245 -21.98 5.47 30.07
CA LYS A 245 -21.15 6.67 30.36
C LYS A 245 -19.65 6.34 30.40
N LYS A 246 -19.29 5.24 31.07
CA LYS A 246 -17.90 4.74 31.07
C LYS A 246 -17.43 4.31 29.68
N ARG A 247 -18.29 3.67 28.89
CA ARG A 247 -17.98 3.31 27.49
C ARG A 247 -17.69 4.55 26.65
N CYS A 248 -18.58 5.54 26.66
CA CYS A 248 -18.37 6.81 25.95
C CYS A 248 -17.05 7.47 26.36
N THR A 249 -16.79 7.52 27.67
CA THR A 249 -15.53 8.05 28.21
C THR A 249 -14.32 7.28 27.67
N GLY A 250 -14.33 5.94 27.72
CA GLY A 250 -13.23 5.11 27.22
C GLY A 250 -12.98 5.29 25.71
N ARG A 251 -14.05 5.32 24.91
CA ARG A 251 -13.97 5.54 23.45
C ARG A 251 -13.44 6.93 23.12
N MET A 252 -13.91 7.97 23.80
CA MET A 252 -13.42 9.34 23.62
C MET A 252 -11.96 9.48 24.07
N THR A 253 -11.58 8.85 25.19
CA THR A 253 -10.19 8.85 25.66
C THR A 253 -9.26 8.20 24.63
N LYS A 254 -9.68 7.08 24.02
CA LYS A 254 -8.97 6.45 22.90
C LYS A 254 -8.84 7.42 21.72
N HIS A 255 -9.95 8.05 21.31
CA HIS A 255 -9.98 8.99 20.20
C HIS A 255 -9.07 10.22 20.43
N LEU A 256 -9.04 10.74 21.66
CA LEU A 256 -8.10 11.78 22.08
C LEU A 256 -6.64 11.30 21.96
N GLY A 257 -6.38 10.04 22.31
CA GLY A 257 -5.08 9.40 22.06
C GLY A 257 -4.67 9.45 20.59
N ASP A 258 -5.59 9.10 19.67
CA ASP A 258 -5.32 9.16 18.23
C ASP A 258 -5.05 10.60 17.75
N LEU A 259 -5.86 11.58 18.19
CA LEU A 259 -5.68 12.98 17.83
C LEU A 259 -4.36 13.55 18.37
N CYS A 260 -3.98 13.19 19.60
CA CYS A 260 -2.69 13.59 20.18
C CYS A 260 -1.53 12.98 19.38
N LEU A 261 -1.65 11.72 18.97
CA LEU A 261 -0.63 11.05 18.17
C LEU A 261 -0.44 11.75 16.81
N GLN A 262 -1.53 12.08 16.10
CA GLN A 262 -1.48 12.83 14.83
C GLN A 262 -1.01 14.29 14.99
N ALA A 263 -1.23 14.89 16.17
CA ALA A 263 -0.74 16.23 16.50
C ALA A 263 0.73 16.26 16.97
N GLY A 264 1.43 15.11 16.97
CA GLY A 264 2.83 15.00 17.39
C GLY A 264 3.04 14.97 18.91
N LEU A 265 1.98 14.80 19.71
CA LEU A 265 2.01 14.72 21.17
C LEU A 265 2.12 13.26 21.65
N LEU A 266 3.29 12.67 21.42
CA LEU A 266 3.51 11.24 21.63
C LEU A 266 3.31 10.79 23.08
N THR A 267 3.86 11.52 24.06
CA THR A 267 3.75 11.15 25.48
C THR A 267 2.30 11.22 26.01
N GLU A 268 1.54 12.22 25.57
CA GLU A 268 0.11 12.33 25.90
C GLU A 268 -0.68 11.18 25.26
N SER A 269 -0.41 10.85 23.99
CA SER A 269 -1.09 9.75 23.30
C SER A 269 -0.92 8.41 24.02
N LEU A 270 0.30 8.07 24.47
CA LEU A 270 0.59 6.84 25.20
C LEU A 270 -0.22 6.75 26.51
N THR A 271 -0.31 7.88 27.22
CA THR A 271 -1.07 7.99 28.46
C THR A 271 -2.57 7.81 28.22
N TYR A 272 -3.11 8.46 27.19
CA TYR A 272 -4.52 8.32 26.82
C TYR A 272 -4.87 6.89 26.38
N TYR A 273 -4.02 6.23 25.59
CA TYR A 273 -4.26 4.84 25.20
C TYR A 273 -4.28 3.88 26.39
N SER A 274 -3.34 4.02 27.35
CA SER A 274 -3.34 3.20 28.56
C SER A 274 -4.60 3.42 29.40
N GLN A 275 -5.01 4.67 29.62
CA GLN A 275 -6.24 5.01 30.37
C GLN A 275 -7.51 4.49 29.66
N ALA A 276 -7.55 4.61 28.33
CA ALA A 276 -8.65 4.09 27.54
C ALA A 276 -8.74 2.57 27.65
N ALA A 277 -7.62 1.86 27.56
CA ALA A 277 -7.57 0.41 27.67
C ALA A 277 -8.11 -0.09 29.02
N GLU A 278 -7.71 0.54 30.13
CA GLU A 278 -8.23 0.20 31.47
C GLU A 278 -9.74 0.40 31.56
N THR A 279 -10.23 1.55 31.08
CA THR A 279 -11.65 1.91 31.12
C THR A 279 -12.48 0.95 30.26
N LEU A 280 -12.06 0.71 29.02
CA LEU A 280 -12.76 -0.13 28.04
C LEU A 280 -12.78 -1.60 28.47
N LYS A 281 -11.69 -2.08 29.08
CA LYS A 281 -11.63 -3.42 29.69
C LYS A 281 -12.65 -3.58 30.82
N SER A 282 -12.83 -2.56 31.66
CA SER A 282 -13.79 -2.62 32.78
C SER A 282 -15.26 -2.71 32.34
N VAL A 283 -15.58 -2.32 31.10
CA VAL A 283 -16.93 -2.33 30.52
C VAL A 283 -17.11 -3.38 29.42
N ASN A 284 -16.11 -4.25 29.23
CA ASN A 284 -16.06 -5.30 28.21
C ASN A 284 -16.29 -4.81 26.77
N ASP A 285 -15.82 -3.60 26.45
CA ASP A 285 -15.87 -3.08 25.07
C ASP A 285 -14.66 -3.58 24.27
N TRP A 286 -14.75 -4.83 23.81
CA TRP A 286 -13.61 -5.53 23.19
C TRP A 286 -13.13 -4.88 21.90
N LEU A 287 -14.05 -4.41 21.05
CA LEU A 287 -13.69 -3.78 19.78
C LEU A 287 -12.79 -2.56 19.99
N TRP A 288 -13.23 -1.65 20.86
CA TRP A 288 -12.50 -0.42 21.15
C TRP A 288 -11.27 -0.66 22.03
N LEU A 289 -11.30 -1.68 22.89
CA LEU A 289 -10.10 -2.14 23.62
C LEU A 289 -9.01 -2.62 22.65
N GLY A 290 -9.39 -3.38 21.61
CA GLY A 290 -8.47 -3.78 20.55
C GLY A 290 -7.82 -2.58 19.86
N ALA A 291 -8.62 -1.55 19.56
CA ALA A 291 -8.14 -0.31 18.96
C ALA A 291 -7.25 0.53 19.88
N ALA A 292 -7.51 0.52 21.19
CA ALA A 292 -6.62 1.15 22.16
C ALA A 292 -5.27 0.42 22.25
N TYR A 293 -5.26 -0.92 22.24
CA TYR A 293 -4.01 -1.70 22.20
C TYR A 293 -3.24 -1.53 20.90
N GLU A 294 -3.94 -1.46 19.76
CA GLU A 294 -3.33 -1.18 18.48
C GLU A 294 -2.67 0.20 18.45
N GLY A 295 -3.39 1.24 18.92
CA GLY A 295 -2.87 2.60 19.02
C GLY A 295 -1.69 2.73 19.98
N LEU A 296 -1.77 2.07 21.16
CA LEU A 296 -0.66 2.01 22.12
C LEU A 296 0.59 1.35 21.51
N SER A 297 0.38 0.27 20.75
CA SER A 297 1.46 -0.45 20.07
C SER A 297 2.07 0.39 18.95
N ALA A 298 1.24 1.11 18.19
CA ALA A 298 1.68 2.00 17.13
C ALA A 298 2.47 3.20 17.68
N ALA A 299 1.98 3.87 18.73
CA ALA A 299 2.69 4.95 19.41
C ALA A 299 4.02 4.47 20.01
N SER A 300 4.05 3.28 20.62
CA SER A 300 5.28 2.69 21.15
C SER A 300 6.27 2.34 20.03
N ALA A 301 5.79 1.83 18.89
CA ALA A 301 6.63 1.57 17.73
C ALA A 301 7.24 2.86 17.15
N LEU A 302 6.51 3.98 17.19
CA LEU A 302 7.02 5.31 16.80
C LEU A 302 8.24 5.74 17.62
N VAL A 303 8.25 5.41 18.92
CA VAL A 303 9.38 5.69 19.83
C VAL A 303 10.58 4.79 19.53
N LEU A 304 10.33 3.49 19.35
CA LEU A 304 11.39 2.48 19.31
C LEU A 304 12.00 2.28 17.91
N TYR A 305 11.22 2.48 16.85
CA TYR A 305 11.59 2.21 15.47
C TYR A 305 11.30 3.39 14.53
N PRO A 306 11.82 4.60 14.82
CA PRO A 306 11.48 5.82 14.05
C PRO A 306 11.84 5.72 12.56
N ASP A 307 12.81 4.87 12.21
CA ASP A 307 13.28 4.66 10.83
C ASP A 307 12.47 3.60 10.06
N MET A 308 11.52 2.90 10.70
CA MET A 308 10.64 1.91 10.05
C MET A 308 9.55 2.58 9.18
N GLN A 309 9.66 3.88 8.93
CA GLN A 309 8.79 4.60 8.02
C GLN A 309 8.97 4.11 6.58
N ARG A 310 7.97 4.39 5.75
CA ARG A 310 7.97 4.03 4.33
C ARG A 310 9.14 4.74 3.64
N ASN A 311 10.25 4.03 3.43
CA ASN A 311 11.37 4.53 2.64
C ASN A 311 10.89 4.73 1.20
N VAL A 312 10.71 5.98 0.78
CA VAL A 312 10.45 6.29 -0.64
C VAL A 312 11.69 5.85 -1.42
N PRO A 313 11.58 4.94 -2.40
CA PRO A 313 12.74 4.52 -3.17
C PRO A 313 13.39 5.74 -3.83
N LEU A 314 14.60 6.08 -3.39
CA LEU A 314 15.43 7.04 -4.12
C LEU A 314 15.75 6.38 -5.46
N GLN A 315 15.17 6.86 -6.56
CA GLN A 315 15.67 6.52 -7.90
C GLN A 315 17.11 7.02 -7.99
N ARG A 316 18.06 6.14 -7.69
CA ARG A 316 19.46 6.34 -8.06
C ARG A 316 19.52 6.15 -9.58
N ASN A 317 19.92 7.19 -10.30
CA ASN A 317 20.18 7.08 -11.74
C ASN A 317 21.11 5.89 -12.00
N ALA A 318 20.68 5.00 -12.89
CA ALA A 318 21.37 3.76 -13.24
C ALA A 318 22.62 4.04 -14.09
N SER A 319 23.68 4.58 -13.47
CA SER A 319 24.98 4.77 -14.13
C SER A 319 26.18 4.33 -13.29
N LEU A 320 25.99 3.60 -12.19
CA LEU A 320 27.10 3.04 -11.40
C LEU A 320 27.04 1.52 -11.40
N GLN A 321 28.06 0.93 -12.03
CA GLN A 321 28.26 -0.51 -12.23
C GLN A 321 28.23 -1.30 -10.90
N GLU A 322 27.56 -2.45 -10.93
CA GLU A 322 27.57 -3.47 -9.87
C GLU A 322 28.99 -3.99 -9.63
N GLY A 323 29.51 -3.83 -8.42
CA GLY A 323 30.83 -4.37 -8.09
C GLY A 323 31.49 -3.86 -6.81
N SER A 324 30.74 -3.47 -5.77
CA SER A 324 31.37 -3.14 -4.48
C SER A 324 30.57 -3.64 -3.27
N PRO A 325 31.23 -4.21 -2.25
CA PRO A 325 30.57 -4.82 -1.11
C PRO A 325 29.81 -3.76 -0.30
N ARG A 326 28.60 -4.13 0.12
CA ARG A 326 27.67 -3.31 0.92
C ARG A 326 28.39 -2.70 2.14
N LYS A 327 28.83 -1.45 2.01
CA LYS A 327 29.10 -0.58 3.17
C LYS A 327 27.78 0.05 3.59
N SER A 328 27.38 -0.24 4.82
CA SER A 328 26.32 0.43 5.56
C SER A 328 26.56 1.94 5.55
N SER A 329 25.83 2.66 4.69
CA SER A 329 25.85 4.12 4.65
C SER A 329 25.00 4.65 5.81
N GLN A 330 25.62 4.72 6.98
CA GLN A 330 25.21 5.66 8.02
C GLN A 330 25.49 7.07 7.50
N THR A 331 24.47 7.72 6.94
CA THR A 331 24.46 9.17 6.74
C THR A 331 23.16 9.70 7.30
N SER A 332 23.28 10.01 8.58
CA SER A 332 22.39 10.71 9.48
C SER A 332 21.80 11.99 8.89
N SER A 333 20.48 12.05 8.75
CA SER A 333 19.71 13.25 9.06
C SER A 333 19.10 13.06 10.45
N THR A 334 19.69 13.73 11.42
CA THR A 334 19.31 13.71 12.84
C THR A 334 17.83 14.06 13.02
N LEU A 335 16.98 13.04 13.14
CA LEU A 335 15.86 13.11 14.07
C LEU A 335 16.43 13.65 15.38
N GLY A 336 15.89 14.76 15.87
CA GLY A 336 16.23 15.25 17.20
C GLY A 336 16.09 14.07 18.15
N LEU A 337 17.17 13.72 18.83
CA LEU A 337 17.21 12.61 19.76
C LEU A 337 16.01 12.70 20.71
N VAL A 338 14.99 11.89 20.47
CA VAL A 338 14.18 11.38 21.56
C VAL A 338 15.17 10.52 22.33
N ASN A 339 15.77 11.11 23.37
CA ASN A 339 16.62 10.40 24.30
C ASN A 339 15.94 9.06 24.61
N LYS A 340 16.63 7.93 24.41
CA LYS A 340 16.20 6.57 24.82
C LYS A 340 15.89 6.44 26.33
N LYS A 341 15.89 7.54 27.09
CA LYS A 341 15.29 7.60 28.43
C LYS A 341 13.80 7.34 28.26
N LEU A 342 13.35 6.17 28.73
CA LEU A 342 11.98 5.67 28.71
C LEU A 342 10.96 6.80 28.61
N VAL A 343 10.37 6.99 27.44
CA VAL A 343 9.12 7.75 27.32
C VAL A 343 8.12 7.02 28.21
N SER A 344 7.62 7.72 29.24
CA SER A 344 6.68 7.13 30.20
C SER A 344 5.49 6.50 29.45
N ASN A 345 5.06 5.32 29.91
CA ASN A 345 3.96 4.54 29.32
C ASN A 345 4.21 3.94 27.92
N ALA A 346 5.41 4.06 27.34
CA ALA A 346 5.77 3.32 26.14
C ALA A 346 5.94 1.82 26.45
N LEU A 347 5.41 0.95 25.58
CA LEU A 347 5.59 -0.49 25.70
C LEU A 347 7.05 -0.88 25.39
N PRO A 348 7.63 -1.85 26.11
CA PRO A 348 8.89 -2.45 25.72
C PRO A 348 8.70 -3.28 24.43
N THR A 349 9.82 -3.57 23.73
CA THR A 349 9.85 -4.25 22.43
C THR A 349 9.02 -5.53 22.39
N GLU A 350 9.13 -6.37 23.42
CA GLU A 350 8.44 -7.67 23.53
C GLU A 350 6.94 -7.55 23.75
N ASP A 351 6.49 -6.47 24.40
CA ASP A 351 5.08 -6.30 24.74
C ASP A 351 4.27 -5.73 23.58
N ILE A 352 4.92 -5.06 22.61
CA ILE A 352 4.26 -4.60 21.38
C ILE A 352 3.61 -5.77 20.64
N SER A 353 4.36 -6.85 20.40
CA SER A 353 3.84 -8.06 19.74
C SER A 353 2.71 -8.73 20.53
N LYS A 354 2.77 -8.70 21.87
CA LYS A 354 1.70 -9.23 22.73
C LYS A 354 0.43 -8.39 22.61
N ARG A 355 0.54 -7.06 22.65
CA ARG A 355 -0.60 -6.14 22.53
C ARG A 355 -1.25 -6.18 21.16
N TYR A 356 -0.47 -6.29 20.08
CA TYR A 356 -1.04 -6.55 18.75
C TYR A 356 -1.79 -7.89 18.70
N ARG A 357 -1.25 -8.95 19.32
CA ARG A 357 -1.95 -10.25 19.38
C ARG A 357 -3.28 -10.13 20.14
N GLU A 358 -3.31 -9.44 21.27
CA GLU A 358 -4.54 -9.17 22.01
C GLU A 358 -5.53 -8.34 21.18
N ALA A 359 -5.07 -7.31 20.48
CA ALA A 359 -5.89 -6.49 19.60
C ALA A 359 -6.54 -7.32 18.48
N ILE A 360 -5.74 -8.16 17.80
CA ILE A 360 -6.22 -9.06 16.73
C ILE A 360 -7.27 -10.05 17.27
N ILE A 361 -7.03 -10.64 18.45
CA ILE A 361 -8.01 -11.53 19.10
C ILE A 361 -9.30 -10.79 19.46
N HIS A 362 -9.22 -9.51 19.81
CA HIS A 362 -10.41 -8.70 20.07
C HIS A 362 -11.18 -8.37 18.79
N TYR A 363 -10.48 -8.04 17.70
CA TYR A 363 -11.10 -7.80 16.40
C TYR A 363 -11.76 -9.05 15.83
N SER A 364 -11.15 -10.23 15.98
CA SER A 364 -11.69 -11.50 15.48
C SER A 364 -13.02 -11.92 16.12
N LYS A 365 -13.45 -11.24 17.20
CA LYS A 365 -14.78 -11.45 17.82
C LYS A 365 -15.91 -10.82 16.99
N TYR A 366 -15.59 -9.94 16.05
CA TYR A 366 -16.57 -9.16 15.28
C TYR A 366 -16.45 -9.47 13.80
N GLN A 367 -17.51 -10.04 13.22
CA GLN A 367 -17.55 -10.44 11.81
C GLN A 367 -17.19 -9.28 10.84
N ASN A 368 -17.66 -8.07 11.14
CA ASN A 368 -17.47 -6.89 10.31
C ASN A 368 -16.16 -6.13 10.60
N ALA A 369 -15.28 -6.65 11.48
CA ALA A 369 -13.98 -6.07 11.79
C ALA A 369 -12.79 -6.75 11.08
N GLY A 370 -13.05 -7.72 10.19
CA GLY A 370 -11.98 -8.50 9.56
C GLY A 370 -10.99 -7.68 8.72
N ILE A 371 -11.39 -6.51 8.19
CA ILE A 371 -10.47 -5.59 7.50
C ILE A 371 -9.45 -5.00 8.48
N VAL A 372 -9.93 -4.50 9.62
CA VAL A 372 -9.07 -3.96 10.68
C VAL A 372 -8.18 -5.05 11.27
N GLU A 373 -8.73 -6.26 11.47
CA GLU A 373 -7.97 -7.43 11.91
C GLU A 373 -6.81 -7.76 10.95
N THR A 374 -7.09 -7.71 9.65
CA THR A 374 -6.09 -7.99 8.61
C THR A 374 -4.98 -6.94 8.62
N GLU A 375 -5.33 -5.66 8.67
CA GLU A 375 -4.34 -4.58 8.72
C GLU A 375 -3.51 -4.59 10.00
N ALA A 376 -4.14 -4.85 11.15
CA ALA A 376 -3.44 -5.00 12.43
C ALA A 376 -2.44 -6.16 12.38
N SER A 377 -2.79 -7.27 11.73
CA SER A 377 -1.90 -8.41 11.50
C SER A 377 -0.70 -8.05 10.63
N PHE A 378 -0.90 -7.27 9.55
CA PHE A 378 0.22 -6.80 8.73
C PHE A 378 1.13 -5.81 9.46
N LYS A 379 0.56 -4.87 10.21
CA LYS A 379 1.31 -3.92 11.06
C LYS A 379 2.16 -4.67 12.10
N ALA A 380 1.57 -5.65 12.78
CA ALA A 380 2.27 -6.51 13.74
C ALA A 380 3.39 -7.32 13.08
N ALA A 381 3.13 -7.89 11.89
CA ALA A 381 4.13 -8.64 11.14
C ALA A 381 5.33 -7.76 10.75
N ARG A 382 5.11 -6.53 10.28
CA ARG A 382 6.17 -5.57 9.93
C ARG A 382 7.07 -5.24 11.12
N ILE A 383 6.48 -4.99 12.29
CA ILE A 383 7.26 -4.76 13.52
C ILE A 383 8.05 -6.02 13.90
N ALA A 384 7.45 -7.20 13.78
CA ALA A 384 8.15 -8.45 14.06
C ALA A 384 9.31 -8.72 13.07
N VAL A 385 9.19 -8.29 11.81
CA VAL A 385 10.29 -8.31 10.84
C VAL A 385 11.42 -7.39 11.30
N GLU A 386 11.11 -6.15 11.69
CA GLU A 386 12.09 -5.18 12.20
C GLU A 386 12.82 -5.70 13.46
N GLN A 387 12.09 -6.42 14.32
CA GLN A 387 12.64 -7.10 15.50
C GLN A 387 13.45 -8.37 15.19
N ASN A 388 13.56 -8.78 13.92
CA ASN A 388 14.15 -10.06 13.49
C ASN A 388 13.48 -11.31 14.11
N HIS A 389 12.19 -11.20 14.47
CA HIS A 389 11.40 -12.29 15.05
C HIS A 389 10.58 -13.02 13.97
N ALA A 390 11.26 -13.78 13.10
CA ALA A 390 10.66 -14.46 11.96
C ALA A 390 9.45 -15.37 12.31
N LEU A 391 9.52 -16.12 13.41
CA LEU A 391 8.42 -17.00 13.85
C LEU A 391 7.17 -16.21 14.27
N GLN A 392 7.36 -15.08 14.96
CA GLN A 392 6.25 -14.21 15.35
C GLN A 392 5.62 -13.56 14.12
N ALA A 393 6.44 -13.02 13.23
CA ALA A 393 5.97 -12.47 11.95
C ALA A 393 5.16 -13.49 11.17
N ALA A 394 5.66 -14.71 11.01
CA ALA A 394 4.96 -15.79 10.32
C ALA A 394 3.62 -16.16 10.96
N SER A 395 3.50 -16.07 12.30
CA SER A 395 2.23 -16.33 13.00
C SER A 395 1.16 -15.27 12.67
N PHE A 396 1.54 -13.98 12.60
CA PHE A 396 0.62 -12.91 12.19
C PHE A 396 0.22 -13.03 10.73
N LEU A 397 1.17 -13.34 9.84
CA LEU A 397 0.90 -13.55 8.41
C LEU A 397 -0.01 -14.76 8.17
N GLN A 398 0.10 -15.80 8.98
CA GLN A 398 -0.77 -16.97 8.88
C GLN A 398 -2.23 -16.63 9.22
N ASN A 399 -2.47 -15.77 10.22
CA ASN A 399 -3.83 -15.33 10.55
C ASN A 399 -4.51 -14.66 9.34
N VAL A 400 -3.81 -13.77 8.63
CA VAL A 400 -4.33 -13.07 7.44
C VAL A 400 -4.89 -14.01 6.37
N VAL A 401 -4.29 -15.19 6.21
CA VAL A 401 -4.74 -16.18 5.22
C VAL A 401 -6.11 -16.77 5.59
N TYR A 402 -6.43 -16.84 6.88
CA TYR A 402 -7.69 -17.40 7.38
C TYR A 402 -8.82 -16.38 7.53
N ILE A 403 -8.52 -15.08 7.51
CA ILE A 403 -9.55 -14.04 7.59
C ILE A 403 -10.35 -14.03 6.29
N ASN A 404 -11.60 -14.47 6.40
CA ASN A 404 -12.55 -14.49 5.30
C ASN A 404 -13.13 -13.08 5.08
N LEU A 405 -12.87 -12.49 3.91
CA LEU A 405 -13.37 -11.18 3.54
C LEU A 405 -13.94 -11.25 2.12
N ALA A 406 -15.09 -10.60 1.93
CA ALA A 406 -15.63 -10.34 0.61
C ALA A 406 -14.78 -9.26 -0.08
N LEU A 407 -13.83 -9.71 -0.89
CA LEU A 407 -12.88 -8.84 -1.59
C LEU A 407 -13.04 -8.94 -3.10
N SER A 408 -12.80 -7.82 -3.77
CA SER A 408 -12.51 -7.78 -5.20
C SER A 408 -11.26 -8.62 -5.52
N GLU A 409 -11.13 -9.07 -6.77
CA GLU A 409 -9.92 -9.79 -7.19
C GLU A 409 -8.66 -8.91 -7.07
N GLN A 410 -8.78 -7.60 -7.28
CA GLN A 410 -7.65 -6.67 -7.13
C GLN A 410 -7.16 -6.60 -5.68
N GLU A 411 -8.06 -6.53 -4.70
CA GLU A 411 -7.69 -6.56 -3.27
C GLU A 411 -7.09 -7.90 -2.87
N LYS A 412 -7.61 -9.02 -3.40
CA LYS A 412 -7.03 -10.35 -3.16
C LYS A 412 -5.61 -10.46 -3.69
N ILE A 413 -5.35 -9.93 -4.89
CA ILE A 413 -4.01 -9.87 -5.49
C ILE A 413 -3.06 -9.10 -4.57
N GLN A 414 -3.41 -7.87 -4.19
CA GLN A 414 -2.58 -7.04 -3.31
C GLN A 414 -2.31 -7.70 -1.95
N ARG A 415 -3.29 -8.40 -1.39
CA ARG A 415 -3.13 -9.17 -0.16
C ARG A 415 -2.03 -10.23 -0.31
N PHE A 416 -2.06 -11.01 -1.39
CA PHE A 416 -1.10 -12.06 -1.64
C PHE A 416 0.30 -11.53 -1.98
N GLU A 417 0.40 -10.43 -2.72
CA GLU A 417 1.68 -9.75 -2.97
C GLU A 417 2.30 -9.26 -1.65
N THR A 418 1.51 -8.60 -0.79
CA THR A 418 2.00 -8.12 0.52
C THR A 418 2.43 -9.28 1.42
N LEU A 419 1.69 -10.40 1.42
CA LEU A 419 2.09 -11.62 2.13
C LEU A 419 3.42 -12.17 1.59
N ALA A 420 3.58 -12.22 0.27
CA ALA A 420 4.80 -12.71 -0.37
C ALA A 420 6.02 -11.87 0.00
N ASP A 421 5.88 -10.54 -0.03
CA ASP A 421 6.95 -9.61 0.34
C ASP A 421 7.41 -9.81 1.78
N LEU A 422 6.47 -9.89 2.73
CA LEU A 422 6.79 -10.08 4.15
C LEU A 422 7.36 -11.48 4.43
N TYR A 423 6.85 -12.53 3.77
CA TYR A 423 7.46 -13.87 3.87
C TYR A 423 8.89 -13.89 3.29
N THR A 424 9.15 -13.13 2.23
CA THR A 424 10.49 -13.01 1.65
C THR A 424 11.45 -12.30 2.62
N GLN A 425 11.01 -11.22 3.27
CA GLN A 425 11.83 -10.48 4.24
C GLN A 425 12.26 -11.35 5.43
N ILE A 426 11.43 -12.29 5.88
CA ILE A 426 11.77 -13.22 6.97
C ILE A 426 12.44 -14.52 6.49
N GLY A 427 12.75 -14.65 5.20
CA GLY A 427 13.43 -15.82 4.62
C GLY A 427 12.54 -17.04 4.37
N PHE A 428 11.21 -16.92 4.46
CA PHE A 428 10.26 -18.02 4.26
C PHE A 428 9.89 -18.17 2.77
N VAL A 429 10.90 -18.45 1.95
CA VAL A 429 10.84 -18.41 0.48
C VAL A 429 9.73 -19.30 -0.11
N ARG A 430 9.46 -20.48 0.48
CA ARG A 430 8.38 -21.36 0.01
C ARG A 430 6.99 -20.76 0.20
N LYS A 431 6.75 -20.13 1.35
CA LYS A 431 5.47 -19.46 1.63
C LYS A 431 5.31 -18.22 0.75
N ALA A 432 6.40 -17.47 0.53
CA ALA A 432 6.41 -16.35 -0.39
C ALA A 432 6.03 -16.78 -1.81
N ALA A 433 6.69 -17.81 -2.34
CA ALA A 433 6.41 -18.35 -3.67
C ALA A 433 4.98 -18.88 -3.81
N PHE A 434 4.45 -19.52 -2.78
CA PHE A 434 3.04 -19.93 -2.75
C PHE A 434 2.10 -18.72 -2.87
N CYS A 435 2.33 -17.65 -2.11
CA CYS A 435 1.55 -16.42 -2.21
C CYS A 435 1.68 -15.74 -3.57
N LEU A 436 2.88 -15.65 -4.15
CA LEU A 436 3.10 -15.09 -5.50
C LEU A 436 2.32 -15.87 -6.56
N ARG A 437 2.31 -17.20 -6.48
CA ARG A 437 1.54 -18.04 -7.40
C ARG A 437 0.03 -17.80 -7.26
N LEU A 438 -0.47 -17.68 -6.03
CA LEU A 438 -1.88 -17.32 -5.81
C LEU A 438 -2.22 -15.96 -6.39
N ALA A 439 -1.37 -14.93 -6.20
CA ALA A 439 -1.54 -13.63 -6.82
C ALA A 439 -1.56 -13.73 -8.35
N ALA A 440 -0.60 -14.46 -8.93
CA ALA A 440 -0.48 -14.66 -10.38
C ALA A 440 -1.76 -15.26 -11.00
N THR A 441 -2.28 -16.33 -10.41
CA THR A 441 -3.50 -16.99 -10.92
C THR A 441 -4.74 -16.11 -10.82
N ARG A 442 -4.81 -15.19 -9.84
CA ARG A 442 -5.92 -14.22 -9.73
C ARG A 442 -5.91 -13.16 -10.82
N TYR A 443 -4.73 -12.77 -11.32
CA TYR A 443 -4.66 -11.84 -12.46
C TYR A 443 -5.36 -12.36 -13.71
N VAL A 444 -5.52 -13.68 -13.85
CA VAL A 444 -6.14 -14.32 -15.03
C VAL A 444 -7.42 -15.08 -14.67
N SER A 445 -7.92 -14.84 -13.45
CA SER A 445 -9.17 -15.43 -12.97
C SER A 445 -10.35 -14.98 -13.85
N PRO A 446 -11.32 -15.86 -14.16
CA PRO A 446 -12.54 -15.47 -14.86
C PRO A 446 -13.36 -14.38 -14.13
N GLN A 447 -13.17 -14.22 -12.82
CA GLN A 447 -13.82 -13.18 -12.02
C GLN A 447 -13.11 -11.82 -12.10
N ASN A 448 -11.91 -11.74 -12.70
CA ASN A 448 -11.21 -10.48 -12.88
C ASN A 448 -11.64 -9.80 -14.19
N PRO A 449 -12.25 -8.60 -14.15
CA PRO A 449 -12.72 -7.90 -15.35
C PRO A 449 -11.58 -7.46 -16.28
N ALA A 450 -10.35 -7.32 -15.76
CA ALA A 450 -9.18 -6.88 -16.51
C ALA A 450 -8.05 -7.91 -16.38
N PRO A 451 -8.08 -9.02 -17.13
CA PRO A 451 -7.07 -10.06 -17.03
C PRO A 451 -5.69 -9.55 -17.49
N ASN A 452 -4.64 -9.85 -16.70
CA ASN A 452 -3.27 -9.44 -17.00
C ASN A 452 -2.32 -10.64 -17.05
N TRP A 453 -2.17 -11.21 -18.24
CA TRP A 453 -1.29 -12.36 -18.47
C TRP A 453 0.19 -12.03 -18.30
N ALA A 454 0.61 -10.78 -18.57
CA ALA A 454 2.01 -10.37 -18.41
C ALA A 454 2.42 -10.35 -16.93
N ARG A 455 1.55 -9.81 -16.05
CA ARG A 455 1.75 -9.86 -14.59
C ARG A 455 1.68 -11.27 -14.04
N CYS A 456 0.74 -12.08 -14.51
CA CYS A 456 0.66 -13.50 -14.15
C CYS A 456 1.98 -14.22 -14.48
N TYR A 457 2.49 -14.07 -15.70
CA TYR A 457 3.76 -14.66 -16.12
C TYR A 457 4.94 -14.18 -15.26
N ALA A 458 5.05 -12.87 -15.02
CA ALA A 458 6.14 -12.31 -14.22
C ALA A 458 6.15 -12.82 -12.76
N LEU A 459 4.98 -12.85 -12.10
CA LEU A 459 4.87 -13.35 -10.72
C LEU A 459 5.10 -14.86 -10.63
N MET A 460 4.67 -15.64 -11.64
CA MET A 460 4.98 -17.07 -11.69
C MET A 460 6.48 -17.31 -11.78
N LEU A 461 7.20 -16.58 -12.65
CA LEU A 461 8.66 -16.66 -12.73
C LEU A 461 9.33 -16.36 -11.39
N GLN A 462 8.89 -15.31 -10.69
CA GLN A 462 9.39 -14.96 -9.35
C GLN A 462 9.11 -16.05 -8.31
N SER A 463 8.06 -16.85 -8.49
CA SER A 463 7.72 -17.95 -7.59
C SER A 463 8.55 -19.23 -7.80
N LEU A 464 9.23 -19.39 -8.93
CA LEU A 464 9.93 -20.65 -9.27
C LEU A 464 11.00 -21.06 -8.25
N PRO A 465 11.90 -20.16 -7.77
CA PRO A 465 12.95 -20.55 -6.83
C PRO A 465 12.41 -21.13 -5.51
N GLY A 466 11.27 -20.64 -5.02
CA GLY A 466 10.64 -21.17 -3.80
C GLY A 466 10.03 -22.56 -3.96
N HIS A 467 9.88 -23.03 -5.20
CA HIS A 467 9.46 -24.40 -5.53
C HIS A 467 10.63 -25.28 -5.99
N HIS A 468 11.87 -24.81 -5.77
CA HIS A 468 13.10 -25.46 -6.23
C HIS A 468 13.10 -25.71 -7.74
N LEU A 469 12.64 -24.71 -8.50
CA LEU A 469 12.61 -24.75 -9.94
C LEU A 469 13.53 -23.66 -10.49
N THR A 470 14.55 -24.06 -11.24
CA THR A 470 15.37 -23.17 -12.06
C THR A 470 15.08 -23.47 -13.53
N LEU A 471 15.15 -22.47 -14.40
CA LEU A 471 14.91 -22.66 -15.83
C LEU A 471 16.17 -23.12 -16.60
N ASP A 472 17.16 -23.64 -15.88
CA ASP A 472 18.37 -24.25 -16.44
C ASP A 472 18.26 -25.79 -16.39
N PRO A 473 18.22 -26.48 -17.55
CA PRO A 473 18.11 -27.94 -17.58
C PRO A 473 19.26 -28.69 -16.89
N VAL A 474 20.46 -28.11 -16.85
CA VAL A 474 21.64 -28.73 -16.21
C VAL A 474 21.52 -28.63 -14.70
N GLU A 475 21.21 -27.43 -14.19
CA GLU A 475 21.02 -27.22 -12.75
C GLU A 475 19.84 -28.01 -12.20
N MET A 476 18.71 -28.04 -12.93
CA MET A 476 17.50 -28.73 -12.49
C MET A 476 17.74 -30.25 -12.34
N ARG A 477 18.50 -30.84 -13.28
CA ARG A 477 18.89 -32.26 -13.20
C ARG A 477 19.84 -32.52 -12.03
N ALA A 478 20.82 -31.65 -11.82
CA ALA A 478 21.80 -31.81 -10.74
C ALA A 478 21.15 -31.67 -9.36
N ALA A 479 20.17 -30.78 -9.20
CA ALA A 479 19.54 -30.51 -7.92
C ALA A 479 18.61 -31.64 -7.45
N ASN A 480 17.87 -32.29 -8.36
CA ASN A 480 16.85 -33.33 -8.09
C ASN A 480 16.03 -33.08 -6.81
N GLN A 481 15.52 -31.86 -6.65
CA GLN A 481 14.85 -31.37 -5.45
C GLN A 481 13.47 -30.82 -5.78
N GLY A 482 12.57 -30.84 -4.79
CA GLY A 482 11.22 -30.30 -4.88
C GLY A 482 10.14 -31.36 -5.05
N TRP A 483 8.99 -30.96 -5.58
CA TRP A 483 7.82 -31.83 -5.75
C TRP A 483 7.45 -31.89 -7.23
N PRO A 484 7.79 -32.98 -7.94
CA PRO A 484 7.63 -33.07 -9.38
C PRO A 484 6.21 -32.77 -9.86
N ALA A 485 5.18 -33.30 -9.21
CA ALA A 485 3.78 -33.01 -9.55
C ALA A 485 3.44 -31.51 -9.50
N LEU A 486 3.98 -30.80 -8.50
CA LEU A 486 3.78 -29.35 -8.36
C LEU A 486 4.59 -28.57 -9.39
N GLN A 487 5.83 -28.99 -9.65
CA GLN A 487 6.72 -28.38 -10.63
C GLN A 487 6.16 -28.53 -12.06
N ILE A 488 5.64 -29.71 -12.41
CA ILE A 488 4.93 -29.96 -13.68
C ILE A 488 3.75 -29.00 -13.81
N GLN A 489 2.92 -28.88 -12.77
CA GLN A 489 1.77 -27.98 -12.79
C GLN A 489 2.20 -26.50 -13.00
N LEU A 490 3.24 -26.06 -12.28
CA LEU A 490 3.78 -24.70 -12.42
C LEU A 490 4.33 -24.43 -13.82
N LEU A 491 5.04 -25.39 -14.41
CA LEU A 491 5.57 -25.26 -15.77
C LEU A 491 4.44 -25.21 -16.80
N GLN A 492 3.39 -26.02 -16.64
CA GLN A 492 2.20 -25.95 -17.50
C GLN A 492 1.51 -24.59 -17.40
N GLU A 493 1.30 -24.07 -16.19
CA GLU A 493 0.75 -22.73 -15.95
C GLU A 493 1.63 -21.64 -16.60
N LEU A 494 2.95 -21.77 -16.47
CA LEU A 494 3.93 -20.86 -17.08
C LEU A 494 3.89 -20.86 -18.61
N VAL A 495 3.78 -22.04 -19.24
CA VAL A 495 3.60 -22.19 -20.69
C VAL A 495 2.32 -21.49 -21.15
N VAL A 496 1.21 -21.71 -20.44
CA VAL A 496 -0.07 -21.10 -20.79
C VAL A 496 0.01 -19.58 -20.70
N ALA A 497 0.63 -19.03 -19.66
CA ALA A 497 0.78 -17.59 -19.53
C ALA A 497 1.70 -17.00 -20.60
N ALA A 498 2.85 -17.63 -20.89
CA ALA A 498 3.74 -17.20 -21.97
C ALA A 498 3.00 -17.16 -23.32
N ARG A 499 2.24 -18.21 -23.65
CA ARG A 499 1.43 -18.26 -24.87
C ARG A 499 0.39 -17.13 -24.92
N ARG A 500 -0.33 -16.89 -23.82
CA ARG A 500 -1.36 -15.85 -23.73
C ARG A 500 -0.79 -14.42 -23.76
N THR A 501 0.47 -14.23 -23.37
CA THR A 501 1.19 -12.95 -23.53
C THR A 501 1.64 -12.67 -24.96
N GLY A 502 1.55 -13.64 -25.88
CA GLY A 502 2.07 -13.51 -27.25
C GLY A 502 3.55 -13.92 -27.40
N HIS A 503 4.17 -14.43 -26.34
CA HIS A 503 5.56 -14.87 -26.34
C HIS A 503 5.71 -16.34 -26.75
N SER A 504 5.46 -16.66 -28.03
CA SER A 504 5.48 -18.04 -28.54
C SER A 504 6.83 -18.75 -28.37
N ALA A 505 7.95 -18.01 -28.46
CA ALA A 505 9.29 -18.53 -28.24
C ALA A 505 9.49 -19.04 -26.80
N PHE A 506 9.09 -18.23 -25.81
CA PHE A 506 9.16 -18.61 -24.40
C PHE A 506 8.21 -19.75 -24.06
N ALA A 507 6.99 -19.77 -24.61
CA ALA A 507 6.06 -20.87 -24.42
C ALA A 507 6.63 -22.21 -24.93
N THR A 508 7.23 -22.19 -26.12
CA THR A 508 7.91 -23.36 -26.71
C THR A 508 9.11 -23.78 -25.85
N ARG A 509 9.92 -22.82 -25.39
CA ARG A 509 11.08 -23.09 -24.54
C ARG A 509 10.70 -23.72 -23.20
N HIS A 510 9.69 -23.19 -22.52
CA HIS A 510 9.21 -23.73 -21.24
C HIS A 510 8.60 -25.13 -21.39
N MET A 511 7.90 -25.40 -22.49
CA MET A 511 7.36 -26.73 -22.77
C MET A 511 8.48 -27.74 -23.08
N THR A 512 9.50 -27.31 -23.85
CA THR A 512 10.69 -28.12 -24.14
C THR A 512 11.46 -28.43 -22.85
N PHE A 513 11.63 -27.43 -21.99
CA PHE A 513 12.22 -27.58 -20.67
C PHE A 513 11.44 -28.60 -19.82
N LEU A 514 10.11 -28.46 -19.74
CA LEU A 514 9.24 -29.38 -19.00
C LEU A 514 9.46 -30.82 -19.46
N LEU A 515 9.35 -31.08 -20.77
CA LEU A 515 9.54 -32.43 -21.30
C LEU A 515 10.93 -32.97 -21.02
N GLN A 516 12.00 -32.16 -21.13
CA GLN A 516 13.35 -32.63 -20.85
C GLN A 516 13.57 -32.95 -19.35
N THR A 517 13.14 -32.07 -18.44
CA THR A 517 13.49 -32.20 -17.01
C THR A 517 12.50 -33.04 -16.23
N MET A 518 11.25 -33.17 -16.69
CA MET A 518 10.17 -33.85 -15.97
C MET A 518 9.74 -35.18 -16.61
N TRP A 519 10.35 -35.60 -17.73
CA TRP A 519 9.99 -36.84 -18.44
C TRP A 519 9.78 -38.06 -17.52
N PRO A 520 10.67 -38.36 -16.56
CA PRO A 520 10.54 -39.54 -15.70
C PRO A 520 9.34 -39.50 -14.74
N HIS A 521 8.77 -38.31 -14.53
CA HIS A 521 7.66 -38.07 -13.62
C HIS A 521 6.30 -37.95 -14.32
N LEU A 522 6.29 -38.00 -15.66
CA LEU A 522 5.07 -37.95 -16.47
C LEU A 522 4.57 -39.37 -16.77
N SER A 523 3.25 -39.55 -16.74
CA SER A 523 2.60 -40.77 -17.26
C SER A 523 2.73 -40.84 -18.79
N SER A 524 2.58 -42.04 -19.35
CA SER A 524 2.59 -42.24 -20.81
C SER A 524 1.55 -41.38 -21.53
N THR A 525 0.37 -41.17 -20.92
CA THR A 525 -0.67 -40.29 -21.43
C THR A 525 -0.22 -38.83 -21.43
N GLU A 526 0.32 -38.33 -20.31
CA GLU A 526 0.82 -36.95 -20.21
C GLU A 526 2.00 -36.68 -21.14
N GLN A 527 2.91 -37.64 -21.30
CA GLN A 527 4.02 -37.56 -22.25
C GLN A 527 3.50 -37.34 -23.68
N LYS A 528 2.50 -38.13 -24.10
CA LYS A 528 1.88 -38.00 -25.42
C LYS A 528 1.18 -36.63 -25.58
N GLU A 529 0.38 -36.22 -24.60
CA GLU A 529 -0.35 -34.97 -24.63
C GLU A 529 0.58 -33.75 -24.68
N LEU A 530 1.61 -33.71 -23.84
CA LEU A 530 2.57 -32.61 -23.77
C LEU A 530 3.48 -32.57 -25.01
N ALA A 531 3.82 -33.72 -25.59
CA ALA A 531 4.53 -33.77 -26.88
C ALA A 531 3.70 -33.17 -28.02
N VAL A 532 2.39 -33.47 -28.09
CA VAL A 532 1.47 -32.87 -29.06
C VAL A 532 1.33 -31.36 -28.81
N GLN A 533 1.27 -30.92 -27.54
CA GLN A 533 1.27 -29.50 -27.21
C GLN A 533 2.56 -28.81 -27.66
N LEU A 534 3.73 -29.43 -27.47
CA LEU A 534 5.00 -28.90 -27.96
C LEU A 534 4.99 -28.77 -29.48
N GLN A 535 4.53 -29.80 -30.21
CA GLN A 535 4.41 -29.77 -31.68
C GLN A 535 3.58 -28.56 -32.16
N ASN A 536 2.45 -28.30 -31.50
CA ASN A 536 1.58 -27.18 -31.83
C ASN A 536 2.22 -25.81 -31.50
N LEU A 537 2.96 -25.70 -30.40
CA LEU A 537 3.67 -24.48 -30.01
C LEU A 537 4.84 -24.18 -30.94
N SER A 538 5.64 -25.20 -31.30
CA SER A 538 6.77 -25.06 -32.19
C SER A 538 6.38 -24.68 -33.61
N ALA A 539 5.15 -25.02 -34.05
CA ALA A 539 4.64 -24.59 -35.35
C ALA A 539 4.42 -23.07 -35.43
N GLN A 540 4.34 -22.37 -34.29
CA GLN A 540 4.04 -20.94 -34.20
C GLN A 540 5.29 -20.07 -33.97
N CYS A 541 6.48 -20.67 -33.95
CA CYS A 541 7.73 -19.96 -33.65
C CYS A 541 8.89 -20.56 -34.45
N GLU A 542 9.75 -19.72 -35.00
CA GLU A 542 11.03 -20.18 -35.53
C GLU A 542 11.92 -20.68 -34.38
N GLY A 543 12.51 -21.87 -34.54
CA GLY A 543 13.36 -22.46 -33.53
C GLY A 543 14.60 -21.59 -33.30
N SER A 544 14.82 -21.16 -32.06
CA SER A 544 16.06 -20.47 -31.66
C SER A 544 16.89 -21.43 -30.82
N PRO A 545 18.12 -21.80 -31.24
CA PRO A 545 19.05 -22.58 -30.41
C PRO A 545 19.77 -21.70 -29.37
N VAL A 546 19.50 -20.40 -29.37
CA VAL A 546 20.16 -19.41 -28.52
C VAL A 546 19.39 -19.27 -27.20
N PRO A 547 20.06 -18.90 -26.08
CA PRO A 547 19.38 -18.51 -24.86
C PRO A 547 18.39 -17.37 -25.11
N LEU A 548 17.20 -17.46 -24.52
CA LEU A 548 16.21 -16.39 -24.58
C LEU A 548 16.39 -15.47 -23.38
N VAL A 549 16.37 -14.16 -23.59
CA VAL A 549 16.54 -13.17 -22.51
C VAL A 549 15.21 -12.46 -22.31
N LEU A 550 14.70 -12.49 -21.08
CA LEU A 550 13.52 -11.73 -20.68
C LEU A 550 13.88 -10.27 -20.40
N ASP A 551 12.90 -9.38 -20.47
CA ASP A 551 13.06 -7.96 -20.07
C ASP A 551 13.54 -7.79 -18.62
N SER A 552 13.33 -8.80 -17.78
CA SER A 552 13.85 -8.87 -16.41
C SER A 552 15.35 -9.16 -16.31
N GLY A 553 16.03 -9.44 -17.42
CA GLY A 553 17.41 -9.92 -17.47
C GLY A 553 17.56 -11.42 -17.22
N LEU A 554 16.48 -12.16 -16.95
CA LEU A 554 16.54 -13.60 -16.76
C LEU A 554 16.84 -14.30 -18.09
N VAL A 555 17.92 -15.06 -18.12
CA VAL A 555 18.33 -15.87 -19.26
C VAL A 555 17.72 -17.27 -19.13
N VAL A 556 17.06 -17.73 -20.18
CA VAL A 556 16.48 -19.08 -20.30
C VAL A 556 17.31 -19.88 -21.31
N PRO A 557 18.20 -20.78 -20.85
CA PRO A 557 19.03 -21.62 -21.72
C PRO A 557 18.23 -22.49 -22.69
N PRO A 558 18.86 -23.00 -23.77
CA PRO A 558 18.24 -24.01 -24.62
C PRO A 558 18.07 -25.36 -23.90
N ALA A 559 16.90 -25.96 -24.09
CA ALA A 559 16.61 -27.33 -23.69
C ALA A 559 16.72 -28.22 -24.94
N ASN A 560 17.73 -29.10 -24.96
CA ASN A 560 18.13 -29.87 -26.14
C ASN A 560 17.50 -31.27 -26.23
N LEU A 561 16.59 -31.61 -25.32
CA LEU A 561 15.88 -32.91 -25.29
C LEU A 561 16.80 -34.14 -25.28
N THR A 562 18.00 -34.03 -24.72
CA THR A 562 19.03 -35.09 -24.73
C THR A 562 18.59 -36.40 -24.05
N ASP A 563 17.56 -36.34 -23.22
CA ASP A 563 17.17 -37.41 -22.30
C ASP A 563 15.73 -37.91 -22.57
N ILE A 564 15.10 -37.48 -23.66
CA ILE A 564 13.84 -38.05 -24.15
C ILE A 564 14.16 -39.40 -24.84
N PRO A 565 13.29 -40.42 -24.75
CA PRO A 565 13.54 -41.75 -25.31
C PRO A 565 14.14 -41.72 -26.72
N ILE A 566 15.32 -42.32 -26.84
CA ILE A 566 16.06 -42.45 -28.09
C ILE A 566 15.46 -43.61 -28.88
N CYS A 567 15.13 -43.38 -30.15
CA CYS A 567 14.73 -44.45 -31.04
C CYS A 567 15.94 -45.39 -31.26
N GLY A 568 15.92 -46.56 -30.60
CA GLY A 568 17.02 -47.53 -30.67
C GLY A 568 17.08 -48.31 -31.98
N ALA A 569 15.94 -48.57 -32.61
CA ALA A 569 15.82 -49.19 -33.93
C ALA A 569 14.42 -48.94 -34.51
N PHE A 570 14.34 -48.77 -35.83
CA PHE A 570 13.09 -48.93 -36.56
C PHE A 570 12.94 -50.41 -36.89
N THR A 571 12.08 -51.12 -36.17
CA THR A 571 11.66 -52.46 -36.59
C THR A 571 10.61 -52.30 -37.70
N PRO A 572 10.91 -52.77 -38.93
CA PRO A 572 10.03 -52.61 -40.09
C PRO A 572 8.72 -53.39 -39.98
#